data_AF-A0A5S4YM31-F1
#
_entry.id   AF-A0A5S4YM31-F1
#
_cell.length_a   1.000
_cell.length_b   1.000
_cell.length_c   1.000
_cell.angle_alpha   90.00
_cell.angle_beta   90.00
_cell.angle_gamma   90.00
#
_symmetry.space_group_name_H-M   'P 1'
#
loop_
_entity.id
_entity.type
_entity.pdbx_description
1 polymer ?
#
loop_
_entity_poly.entity_id
_entity_poly.type
_entity_poly.pdbx_seq_one_letter_code
_entity_poly.pdbx_strand_id
1 'polypeptide(L)'
;MRSGRLVAANEEELSDLAVWLENHPDDVTHEVRFEAIDFLLETMEAVETYPATVYVPTHLVDALVGVIEDWAEVLGAHNESLETHLLVIE
;
A
#
# COMPACT_ATOMS: atom_id res chain seq x y z
N MET A 1 -17.29 -7.56 -1.78
CA MET A 1 -16.24 -6.53 -1.82
C MET A 1 -15.65 -6.48 -0.44
N ARG A 2 -14.33 -6.65 -0.33
CA ARG A 2 -13.62 -6.58 0.95
C ARG A 2 -13.49 -5.12 1.36
N SER A 3 -13.52 -4.86 2.66
CA SER A 3 -13.16 -3.56 3.22
C SER A 3 -11.80 -3.67 3.89
N GLY A 4 -11.03 -2.59 3.88
CA GLY A 4 -9.68 -2.59 4.44
C GLY A 4 -9.35 -1.27 5.12
N ARG A 5 -8.44 -1.34 6.10
CA ARG A 5 -7.78 -0.17 6.66
C ARG A 5 -6.28 -0.33 6.49
N LEU A 6 -5.63 0.66 5.87
CA LEU A 6 -4.18 0.70 5.78
C LEU A 6 -3.65 1.29 7.08
N VAL A 7 -2.75 0.56 7.74
CA VAL A 7 -1.95 1.08 8.83
C VAL A 7 -0.62 1.51 8.23
N ALA A 8 -0.51 2.79 7.88
CA ALA A 8 0.70 3.38 7.36
C ALA A 8 1.70 3.61 8.50
N ALA A 9 2.88 3.02 8.40
CA ALA A 9 3.87 3.08 9.47
C ALA A 9 4.79 4.30 9.37
N ASN A 10 5.09 4.75 8.15
CA ASN A 10 5.88 5.95 7.85
C ASN A 10 5.69 6.36 6.38
N GLU A 11 6.20 7.55 6.03
CA GLU A 11 6.12 8.12 4.67
C GLU A 11 6.99 7.37 3.65
N GLU A 12 8.15 6.86 4.08
CA GLU A 12 9.11 6.16 3.21
C GLU A 12 8.51 4.86 2.64
N GLU A 13 7.88 4.04 3.50
CA GLU A 13 7.22 2.81 3.07
C GLU A 13 6.03 3.07 2.13
N LEU A 14 5.26 4.15 2.34
CA LEU A 14 4.19 4.52 1.42
C LEU A 14 4.75 4.92 0.04
N SER A 15 5.84 5.68 0.03
CA SER A 15 6.56 6.04 -1.19
C SER A 15 7.10 4.80 -1.91
N ASP A 16 7.69 3.85 -1.18
CA ASP A 16 8.22 2.62 -1.77
C ASP A 16 7.14 1.75 -2.39
N LEU A 17 5.97 1.62 -1.74
CA LEU A 17 4.82 0.91 -2.30
C LEU A 17 4.29 1.57 -3.58
N ALA A 18 4.24 2.90 -3.62
CA ALA A 18 3.84 3.64 -4.83
C ALA A 18 4.84 3.42 -5.98
N VAL A 19 6.14 3.48 -5.69
CA VAL A 19 7.21 3.21 -6.64
C VAL A 19 7.19 1.75 -7.11
N TRP A 20 6.86 0.80 -6.22
CA TRP A 20 6.72 -0.61 -6.60
C TRP A 20 5.61 -0.79 -7.62
N LEU A 21 4.43 -0.20 -7.36
CA LEU A 21 3.30 -0.22 -8.29
C LEU A 21 3.68 0.38 -9.65
N GLU A 22 4.39 1.51 -9.69
CA GLU A 22 4.85 2.11 -10.96
C GLU A 22 5.76 1.18 -11.76
N ASN A 23 6.66 0.46 -11.09
CA ASN A 23 7.64 -0.42 -11.72
C ASN A 23 7.12 -1.83 -12.03
N HIS A 24 6.00 -2.24 -11.44
CA HIS A 24 5.37 -3.55 -11.64
C HIS A 24 3.95 -3.42 -12.21
N PRO A 25 3.83 -2.94 -13.47
CA PRO A 25 2.55 -2.61 -14.06
C PRO A 25 1.66 -3.82 -14.40
N ASP A 26 2.23 -5.03 -14.43
CA ASP A 26 1.55 -6.25 -14.87
C ASP A 26 0.75 -6.95 -13.75
N ASP A 27 0.98 -6.60 -12.48
CA ASP A 27 0.36 -7.25 -11.32
C ASP A 27 -1.06 -6.77 -11.05
N VAL A 28 -1.38 -5.57 -11.54
CA VAL A 28 -2.68 -4.90 -11.36
C VAL A 28 -3.13 -4.24 -12.66
N THR A 29 -4.45 -4.16 -12.87
CA THR A 29 -4.98 -3.43 -14.04
C THR A 29 -4.53 -1.97 -14.01
N HIS A 30 -4.33 -1.38 -15.19
CA HIS A 30 -3.85 0.00 -15.32
C HIS A 30 -4.65 1.01 -14.48
N GLU A 31 -5.99 0.96 -14.51
CA GLU A 31 -6.86 1.88 -13.74
C GLU A 31 -6.65 1.73 -12.23
N VAL A 32 -6.77 0.51 -11.69
CA VAL A 32 -6.56 0.20 -10.27
C VAL A 32 -5.16 0.61 -9.80
N ARG A 33 -4.13 0.46 -10.65
CA ARG A 33 -2.76 0.85 -10.33
C ARG A 33 -2.64 2.36 -10.07
N PHE A 34 -3.15 3.17 -10.99
CA PHE A 34 -3.08 4.63 -10.85
C PHE A 34 -3.85 5.09 -9.62
N GLU A 35 -5.04 4.54 -9.39
CA GLU A 35 -5.82 4.89 -8.20
C GLU A 35 -5.17 4.43 -6.89
N ALA A 36 -4.46 3.29 -6.89
CA ALA A 36 -3.70 2.83 -5.73
C ALA A 36 -2.49 3.73 -5.45
N ILE A 37 -1.76 4.17 -6.48
CA ILE A 37 -0.65 5.12 -6.37
C ILE A 37 -1.17 6.45 -5.82
N ASP A 38 -2.21 7.02 -6.43
CA ASP A 38 -2.80 8.29 -5.99
C ASP A 38 -3.27 8.19 -4.54
N PHE A 39 -3.92 7.08 -4.15
CA PHE A 39 -4.33 6.84 -2.77
C PHE A 39 -3.16 6.84 -1.77
N LEU A 40 -2.03 6.22 -2.12
CA LEU A 40 -0.83 6.18 -1.26
C LEU A 40 -0.23 7.59 -1.10
N LEU A 41 -0.09 8.32 -2.21
CA LEU A 41 0.46 9.69 -2.21
C LEU A 41 -0.46 10.67 -1.47
N GLU A 42 -1.77 10.62 -1.69
CA GLU A 42 -2.74 11.43 -0.95
C GLU A 42 -2.72 11.10 0.55
N THR A 43 -2.52 9.83 0.92
CA THR A 43 -2.36 9.42 2.32
C THR A 43 -1.11 10.06 2.93
N MET A 44 0.00 10.08 2.21
CA MET A 44 1.24 10.73 2.66
C MET A 44 1.03 12.23 2.91
N GLU A 45 0.34 12.92 2.00
CA GLU A 45 0.06 14.35 2.13
C GLU A 45 -0.94 14.67 3.26
N ALA A 46 -1.90 13.78 3.52
CA ALA A 46 -2.97 14.01 4.48
C ALA A 46 -2.59 13.65 5.93
N VAL A 47 -1.59 12.80 6.13
CA VAL A 47 -1.20 12.31 7.46
C VAL A 47 -0.13 13.20 8.08
N GLU A 48 -0.44 13.81 9.22
CA GLU A 48 0.52 14.64 9.97
C GLU A 48 1.46 13.83 10.88
N THR A 49 1.03 12.63 11.31
CA THR A 49 1.80 11.79 12.24
C THR A 49 1.61 10.31 11.97
N TYR A 50 2.70 9.55 12.08
CA TYR A 50 2.71 8.10 11.93
C TYR A 50 2.91 7.35 13.28
N PRO A 51 2.40 6.11 13.42
CA PRO A 51 1.59 5.39 12.44
C PRO A 51 0.18 5.98 12.31
N ALA A 52 -0.39 5.90 11.12
CA ALA A 52 -1.74 6.37 10.83
C ALA A 52 -2.61 5.24 10.28
N THR A 53 -3.91 5.28 10.58
CA THR A 53 -4.85 4.30 10.05
C THR A 53 -5.89 5.00 9.18
N VAL A 54 -5.88 4.66 7.88
CA VAL A 54 -6.79 5.24 6.88
C VAL A 54 -7.69 4.18 6.27
N TYR A 55 -8.88 4.59 5.82
CA TYR A 55 -9.80 3.69 5.12
C TYR A 55 -9.37 3.51 3.67
N VAL A 56 -9.33 2.26 3.23
CA VAL A 56 -8.97 1.91 1.85
C VAL A 56 -10.25 1.81 1.01
N PRO A 57 -10.32 2.47 -0.16
CA PRO A 57 -11.40 2.24 -1.11
C PRO A 57 -11.54 0.75 -1.44
N THR A 58 -12.76 0.21 -1.36
CA THR A 58 -12.99 -1.25 -1.36
C THR A 58 -12.45 -1.98 -2.58
N HIS A 59 -12.35 -1.32 -3.74
CA HIS A 59 -11.83 -1.89 -4.97
C HIS A 59 -10.30 -1.87 -5.06
N LEU A 60 -9.62 -1.11 -4.19
CA LEU A 60 -8.15 -1.06 -4.09
C LEU A 60 -7.60 -2.06 -3.07
N VAL A 61 -8.45 -2.65 -2.21
CA VAL A 61 -8.02 -3.53 -1.12
C VAL A 61 -7.18 -4.69 -1.63
N ASP A 62 -7.64 -5.43 -2.65
CA ASP A 62 -6.90 -6.60 -3.14
C ASP A 62 -5.57 -6.20 -3.84
N ALA A 63 -5.54 -5.05 -4.52
CA ALA A 63 -4.31 -4.52 -5.12
C ALA A 63 -3.28 -4.11 -4.06
N LEU A 64 -3.75 -3.43 -3.00
CA LEU A 64 -2.88 -3.02 -1.90
C LEU A 64 -2.43 -4.20 -1.02
N VAL A 65 -3.21 -5.28 -0.92
CA VAL A 65 -2.73 -6.53 -0.31
C VAL A 65 -1.56 -7.09 -1.12
N GLY A 66 -1.71 -7.22 -2.44
CA GLY A 66 -0.67 -7.77 -3.32
C GLY A 66 0.64 -6.99 -3.23
N VAL A 67 0.61 -5.67 -3.41
CA VAL A 67 1.83 -4.83 -3.35
C VAL A 67 2.52 -4.89 -1.98
N ILE A 68 1.76 -4.93 -0.89
CA ILE A 68 2.33 -5.02 0.47
C ILE A 68 3.00 -6.38 0.67
N GLU A 69 2.37 -7.47 0.24
CA GLU A 69 2.94 -8.81 0.32
C GLU A 69 4.21 -8.94 -0.53
N ASP A 70 4.19 -8.45 -1.77
CA ASP A 70 5.31 -8.48 -2.69
C ASP A 70 6.50 -7.67 -2.16
N TRP A 71 6.26 -6.43 -1.71
CA TRP A 71 7.32 -5.59 -1.17
C TRP A 71 7.87 -6.13 0.15
N ALA A 72 7.03 -6.68 1.02
CA ALA A 72 7.48 -7.35 2.23
C ALA A 72 8.35 -8.57 1.93
N GLU A 73 8.08 -9.32 0.86
CA GLU A 73 8.95 -10.42 0.40
C GLU A 73 10.33 -9.91 -0.02
N VAL A 74 10.37 -8.81 -0.79
CA VAL A 74 11.63 -8.18 -1.23
C VAL A 74 12.45 -7.70 -0.02
N LEU A 75 11.85 -6.94 0.89
CA LEU A 75 12.53 -6.50 2.11
C LEU A 75 12.99 -7.70 2.95
N GLY A 76 12.17 -8.74 3.05
CA GLY A 76 12.52 -9.98 3.73
C GLY A 76 13.77 -10.66 3.16
N ALA A 77 13.94 -10.65 1.84
CA ALA A 77 15.15 -11.16 1.17
C ALA A 77 16.42 -10.35 1.53
N HIS A 78 16.25 -9.11 1.98
CA HIS A 78 17.31 -8.20 2.42
C HIS A 78 17.49 -8.15 3.96
N ASN A 79 16.74 -8.95 4.73
CA ASN A 79 16.65 -8.89 6.20
C ASN A 79 16.09 -7.57 6.74
N GLU A 80 15.22 -6.93 5.97
CA GLU A 80 14.47 -5.74 6.35
C GLU A 80 12.99 -6.11 6.58
N SER A 81 12.23 -5.25 7.27
CA SER A 81 10.80 -5.47 7.54
C SER A 81 9.96 -4.31 7.03
N LEU A 82 8.77 -4.64 6.51
CA LEU A 82 7.72 -3.67 6.20
C LEU A 82 6.80 -3.57 7.42
N GLU A 83 6.65 -2.37 7.98
CA GLU A 83 5.76 -2.15 9.13
C GLU A 83 4.33 -1.74 8.69
N THR A 84 4.21 -1.17 7.50
CA THR A 84 2.93 -0.83 6.84
C THR A 84 2.18 -2.11 6.48
N HIS A 85 0.93 -2.21 6.93
CA HIS A 85 0.12 -3.40 6.72
C HIS A 85 -1.37 -3.08 6.55
N LEU A 86 -2.11 -4.03 5.99
CA LEU A 86 -3.53 -3.91 5.72
C LEU A 86 -4.36 -4.74 6.70
N LEU A 87 -5.29 -4.09 7.40
CA LEU A 87 -6.31 -4.75 8.21
C LEU A 87 -7.53 -5.02 7.33
N VAL A 88 -7.63 -6.24 6.80
CA VAL A 88 -8.77 -6.68 5.98
C VAL A 88 -9.94 -7.09 6.88
N ILE A 89 -11.13 -6.58 6.57
CA ILE A 89 -12.38 -6.90 7.26
C ILE A 89 -13.24 -7.73 6.29
N GLU A 90 -13.54 -8.96 6.70
CA GLU A 90 -14.41 -9.90 5.97
C GLU A 90 -15.90 -9.56 6.09
#